data_AF-A0A3G8JG30-F1
#
_entry.id   AF-A0A3G8JG30-F1
#
_cell.length_a   1.000
_cell.length_b   1.000
_cell.length_c   1.000
_cell.angle_alpha   90.00
_cell.angle_beta   90.00
_cell.angle_gamma   90.00
#
_symmetry.space_group_name_H-M   'P 1'
#
loop_
_entity.id
_entity.type
_entity.pdbx_description
1 polymer ?
#
loop_
_entity_poly.entity_id
_entity_poly.type
_entity_poly.pdbx_seq_one_letter_code
_entity_poly.pdbx_strand_id
1 'polypeptide(L)'
;MIQRERGTVRSTSDGCRRYLPVFISFDTRNRILEQEVSPDWEPDIQNQWRENKRAIEAELVQEYGHWHREQKLQNYRSIDAAPFSIVALHNTFLDQIRRSFVAGAYFPALVGACALGERVLNQLVIELRDEYSDHQATTPKLHENGIMKNRALTNWKDCRSALVNWGVISDIVSQEFAELFQLRSRAIHYNRNLDGSDARELALAAVLHIQKVIESQFAPLGGPPRFIEGISGNSFLSTEAEQQPFIRRFFLPSCVLVSPRFEMRHTTDDEGSSWFEVYDDESYQDEYPTLTDEEFASHRSDPARYLPPIQP
;
A
#
# COMPACT_ATOMS: atom_id res chain seq x y z
N MET A 1 19.41 -25.39 20.11
CA MET A 1 18.06 -25.20 19.55
C MET A 1 17.88 -23.70 19.39
N ILE A 2 17.53 -23.20 18.20
CA ILE A 2 17.40 -21.75 17.97
C ILE A 2 16.19 -21.24 18.75
N GLN A 3 16.40 -20.32 19.69
CA GLN A 3 15.31 -19.70 20.45
C GLN A 3 14.67 -18.61 19.58
N ARG A 4 13.34 -18.64 19.48
CA ARG A 4 12.58 -17.78 18.58
C ARG A 4 11.51 -17.02 19.35
N GLU A 5 11.37 -15.74 19.05
CA GLU A 5 10.41 -14.85 19.69
C GLU A 5 9.59 -14.10 18.62
N ARG A 6 8.44 -13.53 18.99
CA ARG A 6 7.62 -12.78 18.04
C ARG A 6 8.33 -11.51 17.60
N GLY A 7 8.35 -11.21 16.30
CA GLY A 7 8.96 -9.97 15.80
C GLY A 7 8.29 -8.69 16.32
N THR A 8 7.07 -8.79 16.87
CA THR A 8 6.33 -7.68 17.49
C THR A 8 6.83 -7.27 18.87
N VAL A 9 7.60 -8.12 19.56
CA VAL A 9 8.17 -7.78 20.89
C VAL A 9 9.60 -7.25 20.80
N ARG A 10 10.19 -7.24 19.60
CA ARG A 10 11.51 -6.70 19.32
C ARG A 10 11.50 -5.17 19.32
N SER A 11 12.64 -4.57 19.66
CA SER A 11 12.81 -3.12 19.73
C SER A 11 14.06 -2.65 19.00
N THR A 12 14.22 -1.34 18.80
CA THR A 12 15.41 -0.75 18.16
C THR A 12 16.71 -0.99 18.94
N SER A 13 16.62 -1.43 20.21
CA SER A 13 17.78 -1.92 20.97
C SER A 13 18.44 -3.16 20.35
N ASP A 14 17.71 -3.86 19.49
CA ASP A 14 18.05 -5.19 19.00
C ASP A 14 18.92 -5.14 17.72
N GLY A 15 19.55 -3.98 17.48
CA GLY A 15 20.73 -3.76 16.64
C GLY A 15 20.61 -4.15 15.17
N CYS A 16 20.96 -5.40 14.85
CA CYS A 16 21.07 -5.94 13.50
C CYS A 16 19.73 -6.16 12.77
N ARG A 17 18.61 -5.80 13.38
CA ARG A 17 17.27 -6.09 12.85
C ARG A 17 16.79 -5.00 11.90
N ARG A 18 15.85 -5.36 11.03
CA ARG A 18 15.20 -4.45 10.09
C ARG A 18 13.70 -4.61 10.11
N TYR A 19 13.00 -3.51 9.86
CA TYR A 19 11.54 -3.52 9.80
C TYR A 19 11.06 -4.21 8.52
N LEU A 20 10.30 -5.29 8.73
CA LEU A 20 9.56 -6.03 7.72
C LEU A 20 8.09 -5.60 7.75
N PRO A 21 7.54 -5.02 6.68
CA PRO A 21 6.10 -4.80 6.57
C PRO A 21 5.36 -6.14 6.54
N VAL A 22 4.35 -6.30 7.40
CA VAL A 22 3.58 -7.56 7.51
C VAL A 22 2.08 -7.37 7.33
N PHE A 23 1.55 -6.20 7.66
CA PHE A 23 0.14 -5.88 7.47
C PHE A 23 -0.04 -5.19 6.12
N ILE A 24 -0.31 -5.99 5.09
CA ILE A 24 -0.39 -5.53 3.70
C ILE A 24 -1.73 -5.95 3.10
N SER A 25 -2.40 -5.03 2.41
CA SER A 25 -3.61 -5.28 1.62
C SER A 25 -3.30 -5.12 0.13
N PHE A 26 -3.85 -6.01 -0.70
CA PHE A 26 -3.81 -5.96 -2.16
C PHE A 26 -4.87 -6.88 -2.75
N ASP A 27 -5.18 -6.74 -4.04
CA ASP A 27 -6.04 -7.67 -4.78
C ASP A 27 -5.48 -7.87 -6.19
N THR A 28 -4.86 -9.02 -6.42
CA THR A 28 -4.19 -9.37 -7.68
C THR A 28 -5.06 -10.20 -8.63
N ARG A 29 -6.34 -10.44 -8.31
CA ARG A 29 -7.22 -11.26 -9.18
C ARG A 29 -7.29 -10.71 -10.60
N ASN A 30 -7.28 -9.38 -10.77
CA ASN A 30 -7.21 -8.75 -12.10
C ASN A 30 -5.95 -9.13 -12.89
N ARG A 31 -4.77 -9.26 -12.25
CA ARG A 31 -3.54 -9.71 -12.93
C ARG A 31 -3.69 -11.11 -13.51
N ILE A 32 -4.38 -12.00 -12.78
CA ILE A 32 -4.68 -13.36 -13.25
C ILE A 32 -5.67 -13.31 -14.42
N LEU A 33 -6.69 -12.45 -14.36
CA LEU A 33 -7.67 -12.31 -15.44
C LEU A 33 -7.05 -11.75 -16.73
N GLU A 34 -6.09 -10.83 -16.62
CA GLU A 34 -5.38 -10.20 -17.75
C GLU A 34 -4.35 -11.12 -18.40
N GLN A 35 -3.76 -12.07 -17.67
CA GLN A 35 -2.71 -12.94 -18.19
C GLN A 35 -3.13 -13.66 -19.48
N GLU A 36 -2.48 -13.34 -20.60
CA GLU A 36 -2.72 -14.06 -21.85
C GLU A 36 -2.27 -15.52 -21.70
N VAL A 37 -3.15 -16.47 -22.03
CA VAL A 37 -2.82 -17.90 -22.01
C VAL A 37 -2.14 -18.22 -23.34
N SER A 38 -0.81 -18.37 -23.30
CA SER A 38 -0.05 -18.64 -24.51
C SER A 38 -0.42 -20.00 -25.10
N PRO A 39 -0.59 -20.11 -26.44
CA PRO A 39 -0.80 -21.40 -27.10
C PRO A 39 0.41 -22.32 -27.00
N ASP A 40 1.61 -21.78 -26.73
CA ASP A 40 2.87 -22.53 -26.66
C ASP A 40 3.13 -23.19 -25.30
N TRP A 41 2.29 -22.92 -24.30
CA TRP A 41 2.42 -23.56 -22.99
C TRP A 41 1.99 -25.01 -23.01
N GLU A 42 2.49 -25.80 -22.06
CA GLU A 42 2.02 -27.17 -21.86
C GLU A 42 0.50 -27.20 -21.64
N PRO A 43 -0.23 -28.19 -22.20
CA PRO A 43 -1.70 -28.23 -22.10
C PRO A 43 -2.23 -28.15 -20.67
N ASP A 44 -1.54 -28.78 -19.72
CA ASP A 44 -1.92 -28.78 -18.30
C ASP A 44 -1.78 -27.37 -17.68
N ILE A 45 -0.73 -26.63 -18.04
CA ILE A 45 -0.54 -25.24 -17.62
C ILE A 45 -1.65 -24.36 -18.21
N GLN A 46 -1.98 -24.53 -19.49
CA GLN A 46 -3.06 -23.77 -20.12
C GLN A 46 -4.41 -24.04 -19.43
N ASN A 47 -4.69 -25.31 -19.09
CA ASN A 47 -5.91 -25.70 -18.41
C ASN A 47 -5.97 -25.12 -16.99
N GLN A 48 -4.88 -25.19 -16.23
CA GLN A 48 -4.78 -24.58 -14.91
C GLN A 48 -5.08 -23.07 -14.95
N TRP A 49 -4.51 -22.33 -15.91
CA TRP A 49 -4.79 -20.90 -16.06
C TRP A 49 -6.25 -20.62 -16.41
N ARG A 50 -6.84 -21.42 -17.31
CA ARG A 50 -8.27 -21.30 -17.67
C ARG A 50 -9.17 -21.58 -16.47
N GLU A 51 -8.84 -22.58 -15.66
CA GLU A 51 -9.57 -22.91 -14.43
C GLU A 51 -9.46 -21.80 -13.39
N ASN A 52 -8.26 -21.27 -13.15
CA ASN A 52 -8.06 -20.14 -12.25
C ASN A 52 -8.90 -18.93 -12.67
N LYS A 53 -8.91 -18.58 -13.96
CA LYS A 53 -9.74 -17.48 -14.48
C LYS A 53 -11.23 -17.73 -14.26
N ARG A 54 -11.73 -18.94 -14.53
CA ARG A 54 -13.15 -19.28 -14.29
C ARG A 54 -13.51 -19.23 -12.82
N ALA A 55 -12.63 -19.70 -11.93
CA ALA A 55 -12.84 -19.67 -10.49
C ALA A 55 -12.95 -18.23 -9.98
N ILE A 56 -12.05 -17.35 -10.43
CA ILE A 56 -12.10 -15.92 -10.10
C ILE A 56 -13.38 -15.27 -10.63
N GLU A 57 -13.79 -15.53 -11.88
CA GLU A 57 -15.04 -15.00 -12.40
C GLU A 57 -16.27 -15.46 -11.60
N ALA A 58 -16.30 -16.72 -11.18
CA ALA A 58 -17.36 -17.25 -10.33
C ALA A 58 -17.39 -16.58 -8.95
N GLU A 59 -16.22 -16.39 -8.33
CA GLU A 59 -16.07 -15.68 -7.06
C GLU A 59 -16.54 -14.23 -7.16
N LEU A 60 -16.16 -13.50 -8.22
CA LEU A 60 -16.61 -12.13 -8.47
C LEU A 60 -18.13 -12.07 -8.67
N VAL A 61 -18.71 -13.04 -9.36
CA VAL A 61 -20.19 -13.11 -9.51
C VAL A 61 -20.87 -13.40 -8.18
N GLN A 62 -20.26 -14.21 -7.31
CA GLN A 62 -20.77 -14.45 -5.96
C GLN A 62 -20.66 -13.19 -5.10
N GLU A 63 -19.53 -12.48 -5.16
CA GLU A 63 -19.25 -11.27 -4.40
C GLU A 63 -20.17 -10.09 -4.79
N TYR A 64 -20.34 -9.85 -6.09
CA TYR A 64 -21.10 -8.70 -6.59
C TYR A 64 -22.54 -9.02 -6.99
N GLY A 65 -22.91 -10.30 -7.02
CA GLY A 65 -24.24 -10.79 -7.39
C GLY A 65 -24.48 -10.90 -8.89
N HIS A 66 -25.46 -11.74 -9.27
CA HIS A 66 -25.68 -12.19 -10.64
C HIS A 66 -26.27 -11.14 -11.59
N TRP A 67 -27.08 -10.21 -11.09
CA TRP A 67 -27.68 -9.15 -11.91
C TRP A 67 -26.60 -8.27 -12.54
N HIS A 68 -26.72 -8.00 -13.85
CA HIS A 68 -25.74 -7.21 -14.63
C HIS A 68 -24.30 -7.76 -14.56
N ARG A 69 -24.12 -9.09 -14.45
CA ARG A 69 -22.80 -9.73 -14.28
C ARG A 69 -21.76 -9.28 -15.31
N GLU A 70 -22.12 -9.12 -16.58
CA GLU A 70 -21.18 -8.78 -17.65
C GLU A 70 -20.62 -7.37 -17.44
N GLN A 71 -21.48 -6.41 -17.09
CA GLN A 71 -21.07 -5.06 -16.77
C GLN A 71 -20.19 -5.01 -15.51
N LYS A 72 -20.52 -5.81 -14.48
CA LYS A 72 -19.73 -5.89 -13.24
C LYS A 72 -18.34 -6.46 -13.50
N LEU A 73 -18.23 -7.54 -14.27
CA LEU A 73 -16.93 -8.11 -14.67
C LEU A 73 -16.13 -7.11 -15.51
N GLN A 74 -16.77 -6.38 -16.43
CA GLN A 74 -16.10 -5.33 -17.20
C GLN A 74 -15.62 -4.17 -16.31
N ASN A 75 -16.44 -3.75 -15.35
CA ASN A 75 -16.08 -2.70 -14.40
C ASN A 75 -14.92 -3.14 -13.50
N TYR A 76 -14.95 -4.38 -13.00
CA TYR A 76 -13.87 -4.95 -12.20
C TYR A 76 -12.55 -4.95 -12.97
N ARG A 77 -12.55 -5.39 -14.23
CA ARG A 77 -11.36 -5.31 -15.10
C ARG A 77 -10.89 -3.88 -15.34
N SER A 78 -11.82 -2.94 -15.52
CA SER A 78 -11.49 -1.55 -15.84
C SER A 78 -10.72 -0.83 -14.72
N ILE A 79 -10.96 -1.19 -13.45
CA ILE A 79 -10.31 -0.55 -12.29
C ILE A 79 -8.96 -1.18 -11.90
N ASP A 80 -8.45 -2.16 -12.66
CA ASP A 80 -7.18 -2.86 -12.42
C ASP A 80 -7.09 -3.48 -11.00
N ALA A 81 -5.98 -4.13 -10.69
CA ALA A 81 -5.65 -4.70 -9.39
C ALA A 81 -5.74 -3.63 -8.28
N ALA A 82 -6.17 -4.03 -7.08
CA ALA A 82 -6.04 -3.13 -5.94
C ALA A 82 -4.56 -3.00 -5.58
N PRO A 83 -4.06 -1.77 -5.36
CA PRO A 83 -2.65 -1.54 -5.09
C PRO A 83 -2.24 -2.13 -3.75
N PHE A 84 -0.95 -2.44 -3.62
CA PHE A 84 -0.36 -2.80 -2.34
C PHE A 84 -0.36 -1.59 -1.40
N SER A 85 -0.82 -1.79 -0.16
CA SER A 85 -0.83 -0.74 0.84
C SER A 85 -0.85 -1.28 2.27
N ILE A 86 -0.12 -0.58 3.14
CA ILE A 86 0.01 -0.91 4.57
C ILE A 86 -0.93 -0.15 5.50
N VAL A 87 -1.67 0.83 4.98
CA VAL A 87 -2.54 1.68 5.81
C VAL A 87 -3.95 1.12 5.83
N ALA A 88 -4.27 0.36 6.88
CA ALA A 88 -5.51 -0.40 7.00
C ALA A 88 -6.80 0.42 6.75
N LEU A 89 -6.86 1.65 7.26
CA LEU A 89 -8.04 2.50 7.09
C LEU A 89 -8.21 2.98 5.64
N HIS A 90 -7.13 3.27 4.93
CA HIS A 90 -7.20 3.61 3.50
C HIS A 90 -7.67 2.41 2.69
N ASN A 91 -7.19 1.22 3.04
CA ASN A 91 -7.56 -0.03 2.38
C ASN A 91 -9.05 -0.33 2.51
N THR A 92 -9.62 -0.11 3.72
CA THR A 92 -11.06 -0.28 3.97
C THR A 92 -11.90 0.64 3.10
N PHE A 93 -11.56 1.92 3.02
CA PHE A 93 -12.32 2.86 2.19
C PHE A 93 -12.11 2.63 0.70
N LEU A 94 -10.90 2.28 0.27
CA LEU A 94 -10.62 1.94 -1.12
C LEU A 94 -11.42 0.71 -1.57
N ASP A 95 -11.52 -0.32 -0.74
CA ASP A 95 -12.35 -1.50 -1.01
C ASP A 95 -13.83 -1.10 -1.20
N GLN A 96 -14.40 -0.28 -0.32
CA GLN A 96 -15.78 0.22 -0.46
C GLN A 96 -15.99 1.02 -1.77
N ILE A 97 -15.01 1.85 -2.13
CA ILE A 97 -15.03 2.63 -3.37
C ILE A 97 -14.99 1.71 -4.60
N ARG A 98 -14.06 0.75 -4.62
CA ARG A 98 -13.91 -0.23 -5.71
C ARG A 98 -15.18 -1.06 -5.85
N ARG A 99 -15.72 -1.59 -4.75
CA ARG A 99 -16.98 -2.34 -4.76
C ARG A 99 -18.14 -1.52 -5.32
N SER A 100 -18.23 -0.25 -4.94
CA SER A 100 -19.26 0.66 -5.46
C SER A 100 -19.14 0.83 -6.98
N PHE A 101 -17.93 1.01 -7.50
CA PHE A 101 -17.70 1.12 -8.95
C PHE A 101 -18.10 -0.16 -9.68
N VAL A 102 -17.66 -1.32 -9.18
CA VAL A 102 -17.97 -2.63 -9.77
C VAL A 102 -19.47 -2.85 -9.84
N ALA A 103 -20.18 -2.54 -8.75
CA ALA A 103 -21.64 -2.68 -8.65
C ALA A 103 -22.44 -1.72 -9.56
N GLY A 104 -21.78 -0.77 -10.24
CA GLY A 104 -22.45 0.25 -11.07
C GLY A 104 -22.91 1.48 -10.29
N ALA A 105 -22.56 1.59 -9.00
CA ALA A 105 -22.82 2.76 -8.18
C ALA A 105 -21.74 3.82 -8.39
N TYR A 106 -21.69 4.38 -9.62
CA TYR A 106 -20.59 5.23 -10.07
C TYR A 106 -20.49 6.56 -9.32
N PHE A 107 -21.61 7.23 -9.01
CA PHE A 107 -21.56 8.48 -8.24
C PHE A 107 -20.98 8.27 -6.83
N PRO A 108 -21.43 7.28 -6.03
CA PRO A 108 -20.77 6.91 -4.77
C PRO A 108 -19.28 6.61 -4.92
N ALA A 109 -18.89 5.86 -5.95
CA ALA A 109 -17.47 5.56 -6.21
C ALA A 109 -16.66 6.83 -6.51
N LEU A 110 -17.18 7.72 -7.35
CA LEU A 110 -16.56 9.00 -7.71
C LEU A 110 -16.35 9.90 -6.49
N VAL A 111 -17.42 10.18 -5.73
CA VAL A 111 -17.32 11.06 -4.57
C VAL A 111 -16.51 10.42 -3.44
N GLY A 112 -16.61 9.10 -3.27
CA GLY A 112 -15.82 8.33 -2.30
C GLY A 112 -14.33 8.39 -2.61
N ALA A 113 -13.92 8.17 -3.86
CA ALA A 113 -12.53 8.29 -4.31
C ALA A 113 -11.95 9.68 -4.04
N CYS A 114 -12.69 10.73 -4.41
CA CYS A 114 -12.30 12.11 -4.14
C CYS A 114 -12.19 12.40 -2.63
N ALA A 115 -13.14 11.94 -1.82
CA ALA A 115 -13.12 12.13 -0.37
C ALA A 115 -11.98 11.36 0.31
N LEU A 116 -11.67 10.14 -0.16
CA LEU A 116 -10.50 9.40 0.31
C LEU A 116 -9.20 10.12 -0.05
N GLY A 117 -9.09 10.67 -1.27
CA GLY A 117 -7.97 11.53 -1.64
C GLY A 117 -7.79 12.73 -0.71
N GLU A 118 -8.89 13.43 -0.39
CA GLU A 118 -8.89 14.52 0.59
C GLU A 118 -8.37 14.06 1.95
N ARG A 119 -8.87 12.92 2.42
CA ARG A 119 -8.52 12.36 3.71
C ARG A 119 -7.04 11.98 3.78
N VAL A 120 -6.52 11.29 2.77
CA VAL A 120 -5.10 10.91 2.68
C VAL A 120 -4.23 12.16 2.70
N LEU A 121 -4.54 13.15 1.85
CA LEU A 121 -3.79 14.41 1.76
C LEU A 121 -3.76 15.14 3.10
N ASN A 122 -4.91 15.27 3.75
CA ASN A 122 -5.03 15.93 5.03
C ASN A 122 -4.32 15.17 6.15
N GLN A 123 -4.42 13.84 6.15
CA GLN A 123 -3.72 13.00 7.13
C GLN A 123 -2.20 13.16 7.00
N LEU A 124 -1.65 13.12 5.78
CA LEU A 124 -0.22 13.35 5.54
C LEU A 124 0.25 14.68 6.15
N VAL A 125 -0.50 15.76 5.92
CA VAL A 125 -0.13 17.08 6.48
C VAL A 125 -0.26 17.08 8.01
N ILE A 126 -1.39 16.64 8.55
CA ILE A 126 -1.67 16.72 9.99
C ILE A 126 -0.65 15.91 10.79
N GLU A 127 -0.33 14.71 10.31
CA GLU A 127 0.54 13.77 11.01
C GLU A 127 2.02 14.09 10.89
N LEU A 128 2.42 14.95 9.93
CA LEU A 128 3.83 15.24 9.66
C LEU A 128 4.22 16.69 9.93
N ARG A 129 3.31 17.65 9.83
CA ARG A 129 3.65 19.10 9.87
C ARG A 129 4.50 19.51 11.07
N ASP A 130 4.32 18.89 12.22
CA ASP A 130 5.07 19.27 13.43
C ASP A 130 6.55 18.85 13.30
N GLU A 131 6.83 17.71 12.65
CA GLU A 131 8.18 17.24 12.32
C GLU A 131 8.87 18.10 11.24
N TYR A 132 8.09 18.92 10.52
CA TYR A 132 8.57 19.84 9.49
C TYR A 132 8.42 21.31 9.89
N SER A 133 8.17 21.64 11.16
CA SER A 133 7.95 23.03 11.60
C SER A 133 9.14 23.93 11.26
N ASP A 134 10.36 23.40 11.44
CA ASP A 134 11.62 24.13 11.27
C ASP A 134 12.26 23.87 9.90
N HIS A 135 11.57 23.13 9.03
CA HIS A 135 12.07 22.82 7.70
C HIS A 135 12.12 24.10 6.84
N GLN A 136 13.18 24.27 6.03
CA GLN A 136 13.38 25.47 5.20
C GLN A 136 12.21 25.78 4.23
N ALA A 137 11.48 24.75 3.81
CA ALA A 137 10.30 24.89 2.96
C ALA A 137 9.04 25.36 3.71
N THR A 138 9.08 25.38 5.04
CA THR A 138 7.96 25.80 5.89
C THR A 138 7.91 27.32 5.95
N THR A 139 7.27 27.92 4.95
CA THR A 139 7.20 29.38 4.80
C THR A 139 6.14 30.01 5.71
N PRO A 140 6.24 31.31 6.05
CA PRO A 140 5.18 32.05 6.77
C PRO A 140 3.80 31.92 6.14
N LYS A 141 3.74 31.81 4.80
CA LYS A 141 2.49 31.59 4.04
C LYS A 141 1.78 30.30 4.46
N LEU A 142 2.51 29.22 4.78
CA LEU A 142 1.89 27.98 5.28
C LEU A 142 1.29 28.16 6.69
N HIS A 143 1.83 29.04 7.51
CA HIS A 143 1.23 29.41 8.80
C HIS A 143 -0.02 30.29 8.64
N GLU A 144 -0.01 31.24 7.71
CA GLU A 144 -1.16 32.09 7.37
C GLU A 144 -2.31 31.25 6.79
N ASN A 145 -1.97 30.37 5.84
CA ASN A 145 -2.87 29.38 5.26
C ASN A 145 -3.14 28.21 6.21
N GLY A 146 -2.56 28.25 7.41
CA GLY A 146 -2.83 27.42 8.57
C GLY A 146 -2.75 25.93 8.31
N ILE A 147 -1.87 25.57 7.37
CA ILE A 147 -1.33 24.22 7.20
C ILE A 147 -0.67 23.79 8.52
N MET A 148 0.07 24.72 9.15
CA MET A 148 0.77 24.54 10.42
C MET A 148 -0.13 24.74 11.67
N LYS A 149 -1.45 24.87 11.50
CA LYS A 149 -2.39 25.15 12.60
C LYS A 149 -3.36 23.99 12.76
N ASN A 150 -3.82 23.76 13.99
CA ASN A 150 -4.85 22.76 14.27
C ASN A 150 -6.24 23.23 13.79
N ARG A 151 -6.43 23.32 12.47
CA ARG A 151 -7.66 23.71 11.79
C ARG A 151 -7.93 22.82 10.59
N ALA A 152 -9.17 22.83 10.11
CA ALA A 152 -9.55 22.11 8.90
C ALA A 152 -8.68 22.54 7.71
N LEU A 153 -8.11 21.56 7.02
CA LEU A 153 -7.32 21.73 5.82
C LEU A 153 -8.27 21.69 4.61
N THR A 154 -8.53 22.85 4.02
CA THR A 154 -9.45 23.00 2.88
C THR A 154 -8.73 23.38 1.59
N ASN A 155 -7.51 23.93 1.67
CA ASN A 155 -6.73 24.31 0.51
C ASN A 155 -5.77 23.19 0.08
N TRP A 156 -6.26 22.33 -0.82
CA TRP A 156 -5.48 21.20 -1.36
C TRP A 156 -4.22 21.65 -2.08
N LYS A 157 -4.22 22.81 -2.74
CA LYS A 157 -3.05 23.32 -3.47
C LYS A 157 -1.90 23.59 -2.49
N ASP A 158 -2.21 24.21 -1.36
CA ASP A 158 -1.19 24.51 -0.34
C ASP A 158 -0.73 23.23 0.38
N CYS A 159 -1.64 22.29 0.67
CA CYS A 159 -1.29 21.00 1.27
C CYS A 159 -0.32 20.22 0.37
N ARG A 160 -0.64 20.10 -0.92
CA ARG A 160 0.23 19.44 -1.90
C ARG A 160 1.57 20.13 -2.02
N SER A 161 1.57 21.46 -2.15
CA SER A 161 2.81 22.25 -2.22
C SER A 161 3.70 22.03 -1.00
N ALA A 162 3.12 22.04 0.21
CA ALA A 162 3.86 21.77 1.43
C ALA A 162 4.50 20.37 1.41
N LEU A 163 3.72 19.33 1.12
CA LEU A 163 4.20 17.95 1.09
C LEU A 163 5.28 17.70 0.02
N VAL A 164 5.15 18.32 -1.16
CA VAL A 164 6.18 18.25 -2.20
C VAL A 164 7.48 18.89 -1.71
N ASN A 165 7.39 20.11 -1.15
CA ASN A 165 8.59 20.82 -0.70
C ASN A 165 9.22 20.22 0.57
N TRP A 166 8.45 19.45 1.35
CA TRP A 166 8.95 18.61 2.44
C TRP A 166 9.56 17.29 1.97
N GLY A 167 9.47 16.98 0.67
CA GLY A 167 9.95 15.72 0.09
C GLY A 167 9.11 14.50 0.47
N VAL A 168 7.91 14.68 1.02
CA VAL A 168 7.01 13.59 1.43
C VAL A 168 6.33 12.96 0.23
N ILE A 169 5.94 13.78 -0.76
CA ILE A 169 5.31 13.31 -1.99
C ILE A 169 6.08 13.80 -3.21
N SER A 170 6.08 13.01 -4.28
CA SER A 170 6.63 13.43 -5.57
C SER A 170 5.67 14.34 -6.34
N ASP A 171 6.18 15.04 -7.35
CA ASP A 171 5.35 15.83 -8.27
C ASP A 171 4.28 14.98 -8.97
N ILE A 172 4.60 13.72 -9.28
CA ILE A 172 3.65 12.77 -9.88
C ILE A 172 2.47 12.57 -8.93
N VAL A 173 2.72 12.24 -7.66
CA VAL A 173 1.63 12.04 -6.68
C VAL A 173 0.87 13.34 -6.40
N SER A 174 1.57 14.48 -6.40
CA SER A 174 0.93 15.79 -6.32
C SER A 174 -0.04 16.00 -7.49
N GLN A 175 0.31 15.58 -8.70
CA GLN A 175 -0.57 15.66 -9.86
C GLN A 175 -1.80 14.75 -9.72
N GLU A 176 -1.64 13.53 -9.23
CA GLU A 176 -2.78 12.63 -8.97
C GLU A 176 -3.81 13.25 -8.02
N PHE A 177 -3.35 13.90 -6.94
CA PHE A 177 -4.25 14.66 -6.07
C PHE A 177 -4.90 15.88 -6.77
N ALA A 178 -4.21 16.50 -7.74
CA ALA A 178 -4.78 17.58 -8.55
C ALA A 178 -5.99 17.08 -9.36
N GLU A 179 -5.83 15.93 -10.02
CA GLU A 179 -6.86 15.35 -10.86
C GLU A 179 -8.08 14.93 -10.02
N LEU A 180 -7.85 14.32 -8.85
CA LEU A 180 -8.92 14.03 -7.88
C LEU A 180 -9.68 15.27 -7.44
N PHE A 181 -9.00 16.39 -7.21
CA PHE A 181 -9.65 17.65 -6.86
C PHE A 181 -10.51 18.22 -8.01
N GLN A 182 -10.03 18.11 -9.25
CA GLN A 182 -10.80 18.53 -10.42
C GLN A 182 -12.04 17.65 -10.62
N LEU A 183 -11.90 16.33 -10.44
CA LEU A 183 -13.01 15.37 -10.48
C LEU A 183 -14.05 15.67 -9.40
N ARG A 184 -13.62 15.93 -8.17
CA ARG A 184 -14.48 16.36 -7.06
C ARG A 184 -15.29 17.59 -7.44
N SER A 185 -14.61 18.63 -7.93
CA SER A 185 -15.25 19.90 -8.31
C SER A 185 -16.31 19.66 -9.39
N ARG A 186 -16.02 18.84 -10.40
CA ARG A 186 -16.99 18.48 -11.44
C ARG A 186 -18.17 17.65 -10.92
N ALA A 187 -17.93 16.78 -9.94
CA ALA A 187 -18.96 15.89 -9.40
C ALA A 187 -19.96 16.63 -8.49
N ILE A 188 -19.49 17.60 -7.69
CA ILE A 188 -20.32 18.30 -6.69
C ILE A 188 -20.97 19.57 -7.23
N HIS A 189 -20.35 20.24 -8.20
CA HIS A 189 -20.91 21.45 -8.79
C HIS A 189 -21.87 21.05 -9.92
N TYR A 190 -23.17 21.20 -9.67
CA TYR A 190 -24.21 20.89 -10.64
C TYR A 190 -23.95 21.58 -11.98
N ASN A 191 -23.83 20.78 -13.04
CA ASN A 191 -23.70 21.25 -14.41
C ASN A 191 -24.81 20.60 -15.23
N ARG A 192 -25.67 21.41 -15.87
CA ARG A 192 -26.79 20.94 -16.71
C ARG A 192 -26.35 20.01 -17.84
N ASN A 193 -25.08 20.06 -18.25
CA ASN A 193 -24.52 19.17 -19.26
C ASN A 193 -24.20 17.75 -18.73
N LEU A 194 -24.25 17.51 -17.42
CA LEU A 194 -24.01 16.20 -16.78
C LEU A 194 -25.28 15.37 -16.59
N ASP A 195 -26.47 15.94 -16.85
CA ASP A 195 -27.78 15.27 -16.69
C ASP A 195 -27.98 14.09 -17.68
N GLY A 196 -27.05 13.90 -18.63
CA GLY A 196 -27.08 12.82 -19.62
C GLY A 196 -26.08 11.68 -19.40
N SER A 197 -25.31 11.66 -18.30
CA SER A 197 -24.28 10.63 -18.06
C SER A 197 -24.48 9.89 -16.73
N ASP A 198 -24.13 8.61 -16.69
CA ASP A 198 -24.16 7.77 -15.48
C ASP A 198 -22.93 7.98 -14.56
N ALA A 199 -22.05 8.93 -14.90
CA ALA A 199 -20.79 9.23 -14.22
C ALA A 199 -19.73 8.11 -14.25
N ARG A 200 -19.91 7.04 -15.04
CA ARG A 200 -18.98 5.90 -15.09
C ARG A 200 -17.54 6.31 -15.34
N GLU A 201 -17.28 7.07 -16.42
CA GLU A 201 -15.91 7.44 -16.82
C GLU A 201 -15.22 8.34 -15.79
N LEU A 202 -15.97 9.25 -15.16
CA LEU A 202 -15.43 10.09 -14.09
C LEU A 202 -15.10 9.27 -12.85
N ALA A 203 -15.98 8.32 -12.49
CA ALA A 203 -15.76 7.41 -11.39
C ALA A 203 -14.54 6.50 -11.64
N LEU A 204 -14.40 5.97 -12.86
CA LEU A 204 -13.25 5.15 -13.25
C LEU A 204 -11.95 5.93 -13.09
N ALA A 205 -11.89 7.14 -13.66
CA ALA A 205 -10.73 8.01 -13.51
C ALA A 205 -10.41 8.28 -12.04
N ALA A 206 -11.41 8.61 -11.21
CA ALA A 206 -11.20 8.88 -9.79
C ALA A 206 -10.66 7.66 -9.04
N VAL A 207 -11.19 6.47 -9.31
CA VAL A 207 -10.72 5.20 -8.72
C VAL A 207 -9.25 4.94 -9.09
N LEU A 208 -8.89 5.13 -10.36
CA LEU A 208 -7.51 4.92 -10.82
C LEU A 208 -6.54 5.93 -10.19
N HIS A 209 -6.92 7.21 -10.09
CA HIS A 209 -6.08 8.23 -9.45
C HIS A 209 -5.85 7.94 -7.96
N ILE A 210 -6.90 7.58 -7.19
CA ILE A 210 -6.72 7.27 -5.77
C ILE A 210 -5.90 6.00 -5.55
N GLN A 211 -6.05 4.99 -6.42
CA GLN A 211 -5.19 3.81 -6.41
C GLN A 211 -3.73 4.20 -6.64
N LYS A 212 -3.48 5.10 -7.60
CA LYS A 212 -2.11 5.54 -7.90
C LYS A 212 -1.48 6.30 -6.74
N VAL A 213 -2.24 7.16 -6.07
CA VAL A 213 -1.82 7.82 -4.82
C VAL A 213 -1.45 6.80 -3.76
N ILE A 214 -2.32 5.82 -3.50
CA ILE A 214 -2.13 4.82 -2.46
C ILE A 214 -0.91 3.94 -2.77
N GLU A 215 -0.78 3.45 -4.00
CA GLU A 215 0.35 2.64 -4.44
C GLU A 215 1.67 3.40 -4.28
N SER A 216 1.73 4.62 -4.81
CA SER A 216 2.96 5.40 -4.84
C SER A 216 3.44 5.78 -3.44
N GLN A 217 2.51 5.92 -2.48
CA GLN A 217 2.85 6.35 -1.13
C GLN A 217 3.02 5.19 -0.15
N PHE A 218 2.14 4.21 -0.18
CA PHE A 218 2.01 3.22 0.89
C PHE A 218 2.36 1.79 0.46
N ALA A 219 2.91 1.61 -0.75
CA ALA A 219 3.44 0.31 -1.16
C ALA A 219 4.54 -0.17 -0.18
N PRO A 220 4.43 -1.38 0.39
CA PRO A 220 5.42 -2.01 1.27
C PRO A 220 6.56 -2.69 0.52
N LEU A 221 6.68 -2.41 -0.78
CA LEU A 221 7.62 -3.07 -1.67
C LEU A 221 8.26 -2.04 -2.58
N GLY A 222 9.49 -2.33 -3.01
CA GLY A 222 10.28 -1.45 -3.85
C GLY A 222 11.76 -1.61 -3.58
N GLY A 223 12.53 -0.61 -4.02
CA GLY A 223 13.97 -0.55 -3.81
C GLY A 223 14.38 0.70 -3.01
N PRO A 224 15.66 1.06 -3.06
CA PRO A 224 16.16 2.25 -2.39
C PRO A 224 15.48 3.53 -2.94
N PRO A 225 15.38 4.59 -2.13
CA PRO A 225 16.00 4.71 -0.80
C PRO A 225 15.15 4.11 0.33
N ARG A 226 13.88 3.76 0.09
CA ARG A 226 12.95 3.32 1.15
C ARG A 226 13.26 1.91 1.65
N PHE A 227 13.58 1.01 0.73
CA PHE A 227 13.82 -0.39 1.03
C PHE A 227 15.25 -0.80 0.69
N ILE A 228 15.76 -1.80 1.40
CA ILE A 228 17.05 -2.41 1.14
C ILE A 228 17.03 -3.09 -0.24
N GLU A 229 18.06 -2.84 -1.05
CA GLU A 229 18.20 -3.43 -2.39
C GLU A 229 18.64 -4.90 -2.33
N GLY A 230 18.33 -5.66 -3.38
CA GLY A 230 18.93 -6.99 -3.59
C GLY A 230 18.29 -8.13 -2.81
N ILE A 231 17.21 -7.88 -2.06
CA ILE A 231 16.50 -8.92 -1.31
C ILE A 231 15.30 -9.43 -2.11
N SER A 232 15.24 -10.75 -2.32
CA SER A 232 14.13 -11.41 -3.01
C SER A 232 13.00 -11.81 -2.06
N GLY A 233 11.76 -11.63 -2.51
CA GLY A 233 10.52 -12.07 -1.85
C GLY A 233 9.99 -11.12 -0.78
N ASN A 234 10.85 -10.64 0.12
CA ASN A 234 10.48 -9.72 1.19
C ASN A 234 11.18 -8.37 1.03
N SER A 235 10.52 -7.30 1.47
CA SER A 235 11.09 -5.95 1.52
C SER A 235 11.34 -5.53 2.96
N PHE A 236 12.45 -4.84 3.19
CA PHE A 236 12.89 -4.37 4.50
C PHE A 236 13.20 -2.90 4.41
N LEU A 237 12.77 -2.10 5.38
CA LEU A 237 13.10 -0.68 5.40
C LEU A 237 14.61 -0.50 5.54
N SER A 238 15.16 0.46 4.80
CA SER A 238 16.56 0.87 4.97
C SER A 238 16.74 1.64 6.27
N THR A 239 17.94 1.61 6.83
CA THR A 239 18.25 2.32 8.08
C THR A 239 18.04 3.83 7.93
N GLU A 240 18.32 4.38 6.73
CA GLU A 240 18.07 5.78 6.41
C GLU A 240 16.57 6.10 6.39
N ALA A 241 15.76 5.24 5.78
CA ALA A 241 14.32 5.43 5.68
C ALA A 241 13.64 5.45 7.06
N GLU A 242 14.10 4.64 8.01
CA GLU A 242 13.57 4.59 9.38
C GLU A 242 13.62 5.94 10.12
N GLN A 243 14.51 6.85 9.70
CA GLN A 243 14.63 8.18 10.29
C GLN A 243 13.62 9.18 9.72
N GLN A 244 12.99 8.85 8.59
CA GLN A 244 12.07 9.76 7.92
C GLN A 244 10.72 9.81 8.67
N PRO A 245 10.19 11.02 8.99
CA PRO A 245 8.92 11.17 9.69
C PRO A 245 7.77 10.39 9.06
N PHE A 246 7.70 10.39 7.72
CA PHE A 246 6.71 9.63 6.97
C PHE A 246 6.77 8.12 7.25
N ILE A 247 7.97 7.54 7.23
CA ILE A 247 8.15 6.10 7.48
C ILE A 247 7.79 5.74 8.91
N ARG A 248 8.23 6.55 9.88
CA ARG A 248 7.88 6.34 11.30
C ARG A 248 6.39 6.33 11.53
N ARG A 249 5.66 7.24 10.86
CA ARG A 249 4.23 7.43 11.12
C ARG A 249 3.33 6.47 10.36
N PHE A 250 3.69 6.10 9.14
CA PHE A 250 2.83 5.31 8.25
C PHE A 250 3.31 3.89 8.01
N PHE A 251 4.62 3.61 8.11
CA PHE A 251 5.19 2.29 7.83
C PHE A 251 5.41 1.47 9.09
N LEU A 252 6.13 2.01 10.07
CA LEU A 252 6.51 1.26 11.27
C LEU A 252 5.34 0.63 12.03
N PRO A 253 4.15 1.26 12.14
CA PRO A 253 3.00 0.64 12.80
C PRO A 253 2.54 -0.67 12.16
N SER A 254 2.83 -0.86 10.87
CA SER A 254 2.47 -2.05 10.09
C SER A 254 3.66 -3.00 9.88
N CYS A 255 4.77 -2.77 10.59
CA CYS A 255 6.01 -3.56 10.48
C CYS A 255 6.31 -4.33 11.77
N VAL A 256 7.21 -5.31 11.63
CA VAL A 256 7.86 -6.02 12.75
C VAL A 256 9.37 -5.99 12.56
N LEU A 257 10.13 -6.03 13.64
CA LEU A 257 11.58 -6.10 13.57
C LEU A 257 12.04 -7.56 13.47
N VAL A 258 12.91 -7.83 12.50
CA VAL A 258 13.48 -9.17 12.28
C VAL A 258 14.96 -9.10 11.91
N SER A 259 15.70 -10.12 12.30
CA SER A 259 17.03 -10.41 11.82
C SER A 259 16.96 -11.02 10.40
N PRO A 260 18.10 -11.22 9.71
CA PRO A 260 18.15 -11.99 8.47
C PRO A 260 17.60 -13.42 8.61
N ARG A 261 17.55 -13.96 9.84
CA ARG A 261 17.05 -15.30 10.17
C ARG A 261 15.71 -15.22 10.91
N PHE A 262 14.62 -15.19 10.16
CA PHE A 262 13.26 -15.26 10.71
C PHE A 262 12.39 -16.27 9.97
N GLU A 263 11.23 -16.58 10.56
CA GLU A 263 10.23 -17.49 10.06
C GLU A 263 8.86 -16.82 10.04
N MET A 264 8.08 -17.05 8.99
CA MET A 264 6.67 -16.67 8.92
C MET A 264 5.83 -17.93 9.03
N ARG A 265 4.94 -18.00 10.02
CA ARG A 265 4.04 -19.14 10.25
C ARG A 265 2.62 -18.76 9.93
N HIS A 266 2.02 -19.53 9.03
CA HIS A 266 0.59 -19.41 8.75
C HIS A 266 -0.21 -19.80 9.99
N THR A 267 -1.13 -18.93 10.38
CA THR A 267 -2.04 -19.10 11.53
C THR A 267 -3.45 -18.74 11.09
N THR A 268 -4.44 -19.37 11.71
CA THR A 268 -5.86 -19.12 11.46
C THR A 268 -6.55 -18.91 12.81
N ASP A 269 -7.44 -17.91 12.91
CA ASP A 269 -8.25 -17.70 14.11
C ASP A 269 -9.47 -18.62 14.11
N ASP A 270 -10.19 -18.59 15.24
CA ASP A 270 -11.45 -19.30 15.42
C ASP A 270 -12.55 -18.83 14.44
N GLU A 271 -12.41 -17.64 13.83
CA GLU A 271 -13.33 -17.09 12.84
C GLU A 271 -12.93 -17.47 11.39
N GLY A 272 -11.84 -18.21 11.20
CA GLY A 272 -11.35 -18.67 9.91
C GLY A 272 -10.48 -17.65 9.16
N SER A 273 -10.21 -16.48 9.73
CA SER A 273 -9.29 -15.51 9.16
C SER A 273 -7.87 -16.05 9.23
N SER A 274 -7.15 -15.99 8.12
CA SER A 274 -5.77 -16.47 8.04
C SER A 274 -4.78 -15.30 8.01
N TRP A 275 -3.71 -15.40 8.79
CA TRP A 275 -2.60 -14.43 8.81
C TRP A 275 -1.26 -15.13 9.02
N PHE A 276 -0.17 -14.37 8.91
CA PHE A 276 1.17 -14.86 9.20
C PHE A 276 1.68 -14.26 10.51
N GLU A 277 2.10 -15.11 11.44
CA GLU A 277 2.90 -14.71 12.60
C GLU A 277 4.38 -14.75 12.26
N VAL A 278 5.12 -13.71 12.66
CA VAL A 278 6.55 -13.60 12.38
C VAL A 278 7.35 -13.92 13.64
N TYR A 279 8.24 -14.89 13.52
CA TYR A 279 9.14 -15.36 14.56
C TYR A 279 10.59 -15.05 14.18
N ASP A 280 11.27 -14.30 15.01
CA ASP A 280 12.65 -13.87 14.85
C ASP A 280 13.60 -14.68 15.74
N ASP A 281 14.81 -14.90 15.24
CA ASP A 281 15.90 -15.53 15.99
C ASP A 281 16.47 -14.60 17.07
N GLU A 282 16.39 -15.02 18.32
CA GLU A 282 16.82 -14.22 19.47
C GLU A 282 18.33 -14.03 19.55
N SER A 283 19.09 -15.09 19.27
CA SER A 283 20.55 -15.09 19.44
C SER A 283 21.31 -14.47 18.27
N TYR A 284 20.62 -14.02 17.21
CA TYR A 284 21.29 -13.54 15.99
C TYR A 284 22.23 -12.36 16.29
N GLN A 285 21.80 -11.48 17.20
CA GLN A 285 22.56 -10.31 17.63
C GLN A 285 23.82 -10.66 18.44
N ASP A 286 23.91 -11.86 19.01
CA ASP A 286 25.07 -12.26 19.81
C ASP A 286 26.29 -12.49 18.90
N GLU A 287 26.04 -12.99 17.68
CA GLU A 287 27.05 -13.16 16.63
C GLU A 287 27.22 -11.90 15.79
N TYR A 288 26.13 -11.20 15.50
CA TYR A 288 26.10 -9.98 14.69
C TYR A 288 25.40 -8.84 15.43
N PRO A 289 26.09 -8.09 16.31
CA PRO A 289 25.47 -7.03 17.10
C PRO A 289 24.85 -5.91 16.25
N THR A 290 25.46 -5.62 15.10
CA THR A 290 25.01 -4.62 14.12
C THR A 290 25.23 -5.16 12.72
N LEU A 291 24.39 -4.73 11.78
CA LEU A 291 24.58 -4.97 10.35
C LEU A 291 24.33 -3.68 9.58
N THR A 292 25.06 -3.44 8.50
CA THR A 292 24.64 -2.49 7.46
C THR A 292 23.48 -3.07 6.64
N ASP A 293 22.85 -2.24 5.82
CA ASP A 293 21.76 -2.69 4.94
C ASP A 293 22.26 -3.70 3.90
N GLU A 294 23.48 -3.53 3.39
CA GLU A 294 24.13 -4.48 2.47
C GLU A 294 24.47 -5.81 3.15
N GLU A 295 24.99 -5.77 4.38
CA GLU A 295 25.28 -6.99 5.16
C GLU A 295 23.99 -7.75 5.49
N PHE A 296 22.93 -7.03 5.87
CA PHE A 296 21.60 -7.62 6.08
C PHE A 296 21.10 -8.32 4.81
N ALA A 297 21.20 -7.64 3.65
CA ALA A 297 20.79 -8.21 2.38
C ALA A 297 21.60 -9.47 2.01
N SER A 298 22.92 -9.42 2.22
CA SER A 298 23.82 -10.56 2.00
C SER A 298 23.43 -11.77 2.85
N HIS A 299 23.29 -11.56 4.17
CA HIS A 299 22.92 -12.62 5.11
C HIS A 299 21.52 -13.18 4.81
N ARG A 300 20.58 -12.33 4.39
CA ARG A 300 19.22 -12.73 4.02
C ARG A 300 19.16 -13.48 2.69
N SER A 301 20.16 -13.33 1.84
CA SER A 301 20.24 -13.99 0.53
C SER A 301 21.03 -15.29 0.57
N ASP A 302 21.87 -15.48 1.59
CA ASP A 302 22.65 -16.70 1.78
C ASP A 302 21.74 -17.93 2.03
N PRO A 303 21.78 -18.97 1.17
CA PRO A 303 21.07 -20.22 1.40
C PRO A 303 21.48 -20.93 2.71
N ALA A 304 22.71 -20.72 3.19
CA ALA A 304 23.24 -21.34 4.41
C ALA A 304 22.49 -20.89 5.68
N ARG A 305 21.72 -19.80 5.65
CA ARG A 305 20.90 -19.35 6.79
C ARG A 305 19.83 -20.35 7.24
N TYR A 306 19.48 -21.31 6.40
CA TYR A 306 18.55 -22.39 6.72
C TYR A 306 19.25 -23.65 7.26
N LEU A 307 20.58 -23.70 7.21
CA LEU A 307 21.35 -24.81 7.74
C LEU A 307 21.63 -24.58 9.24
N PRO A 308 21.54 -25.61 10.10
CA PRO A 308 22.02 -25.49 11.46
C PRO A 308 23.53 -25.16 11.44
N PRO A 309 24.04 -24.38 12.40
CA PRO A 309 25.47 -24.09 12.47
C PRO A 309 26.24 -25.40 12.51
N ILE A 310 27.23 -25.54 11.61
CA ILE A 310 28.15 -26.69 11.63
C ILE A 310 28.91 -26.58 12.94
N GLN A 311 28.63 -27.49 13.89
CA GLN A 311 29.42 -27.57 15.11
C GLN A 311 30.85 -27.97 14.72
N PRO A 312 31.88 -27.27 15.26
CA PRO A 312 33.28 -27.56 14.95
C PRO A 312 33.73 -28.95 15.40
#